data_AF-A0A1Y3BC43-F1
#
_entry.id   AF-A0A1Y3BC43-F1
#
_cell.length_a   1.000
_cell.length_b   1.000
_cell.length_c   1.000
_cell.angle_alpha   90.00
_cell.angle_beta   90.00
_cell.angle_gamma   90.00
#
_symmetry.space_group_name_H-M   'P 1'
#
loop_
_entity.id
_entity.type
_entity.pdbx_description
1 polymer ?
#
loop_
_entity_poly.entity_id
_entity_poly.type
_entity_poly.pdbx_seq_one_letter_code
_entity_poly.pdbx_strand_id
1 'polypeptide(L)'
;MADLKVINDAKGYTVYRDHLPLLGEQSANRSGCHDFQVGNQVNIDLDLEVVKYLQHGHGGWTDGMFECLGTTGTVIEIDEDFDIVVRYPSNNKWTFNPGCLTKVGNTSNDNNDSNGSSNDTNNI
;
A
#
# COMPACT_ATOMS: atom_id res chain seq x y z
N MET A 1 -27.70 10.08 -5.61
CA MET A 1 -29.07 10.63 -5.72
C MET A 1 -29.49 11.10 -4.35
N ALA A 2 -30.19 12.23 -4.24
CA ALA A 2 -30.71 12.72 -2.98
C ALA A 2 -32.23 12.86 -3.13
N ASP A 3 -32.96 11.98 -2.48
CA ASP A 3 -34.40 11.83 -2.69
C ASP A 3 -35.23 12.81 -1.83
N LEU A 4 -34.58 13.48 -0.88
CA LEU A 4 -35.21 14.42 0.05
C LEU A 4 -34.49 15.77 0.00
N LYS A 5 -35.28 16.84 0.11
CA LYS A 5 -34.80 18.21 0.28
C LYS A 5 -35.25 18.74 1.64
N VAL A 6 -34.29 19.17 2.45
CA VAL A 6 -34.56 19.75 3.77
C VAL A 6 -35.26 21.10 3.64
N ILE A 7 -36.30 21.34 4.47
CA ILE A 7 -37.04 22.61 4.55
C ILE A 7 -36.62 23.41 5.79
N ASN A 8 -36.52 22.73 6.94
CA ASN A 8 -35.91 23.24 8.18
C ASN A 8 -34.87 22.21 8.67
N ASP A 9 -33.69 22.66 9.05
CA ASP A 9 -32.64 21.79 9.56
C ASP A 9 -32.94 21.33 11.00
N ALA A 10 -32.44 20.13 11.32
CA ALA A 10 -32.49 19.57 12.68
C ALA A 10 -31.07 19.26 13.13
N LYS A 11 -30.86 19.31 14.45
CA LYS A 11 -29.55 19.01 15.03
C LYS A 11 -29.23 17.52 14.89
N GLY A 12 -28.17 17.21 14.14
CA GLY A 12 -27.60 15.86 14.07
C GLY A 12 -26.76 15.50 15.30
N TYR A 13 -26.15 14.32 15.26
CA TYR A 13 -25.19 13.89 16.28
C TYR A 13 -23.92 14.75 16.25
N THR A 14 -23.22 14.81 17.38
CA THR A 14 -21.90 15.44 17.48
C THR A 14 -20.84 14.51 16.90
N VAL A 15 -19.94 15.07 16.10
CA VAL A 15 -18.77 14.37 15.53
C VAL A 15 -17.50 15.09 15.93
N TYR A 16 -16.41 14.36 16.05
CA TYR A 16 -15.08 14.94 16.25
C TYR A 16 -14.56 15.43 14.90
N ARG A 17 -14.67 16.75 14.66
CA ARG A 17 -14.35 17.36 13.36
C ARG A 17 -12.95 16.99 12.87
N ASP A 18 -11.96 17.04 13.75
CA ASP A 18 -10.56 16.79 13.42
C ASP A 18 -10.23 15.29 13.24
N HIS A 19 -11.20 14.42 13.52
CA HIS A 19 -11.08 12.97 13.33
C HIS A 19 -11.92 12.47 12.14
N LEU A 20 -12.58 13.38 11.40
CA LEU A 20 -13.27 13.00 10.16
C LEU A 20 -12.27 12.86 9.02
N PRO A 21 -12.33 11.78 8.22
CA PRO A 21 -11.48 11.67 7.04
C PRO A 21 -11.84 12.76 6.03
N LEU A 22 -10.83 13.46 5.52
CA LEU A 22 -11.02 14.49 4.50
C LEU A 22 -11.41 13.82 3.17
N LEU A 23 -12.59 14.19 2.66
CA LEU A 23 -13.08 13.68 1.39
C LEU A 23 -12.30 14.33 0.23
N GLY A 24 -11.62 13.51 -0.57
CA GLY A 24 -10.81 13.97 -1.69
C GLY A 24 -9.37 14.36 -1.31
N GLU A 25 -9.01 14.33 -0.03
CA GLU A 25 -7.60 14.34 0.35
C GLU A 25 -7.04 12.96 0.03
N GLN A 26 -6.24 12.88 -1.04
CA GLN A 26 -5.30 11.79 -1.24
C GLN A 26 -4.22 11.93 -0.16
N SER A 27 -4.61 11.68 1.09
CA SER A 27 -3.68 11.65 2.18
C SER A 27 -2.66 10.56 1.83
N ALA A 28 -1.40 10.96 1.74
CA ALA A 28 -0.24 10.09 1.82
C ALA A 28 -0.30 9.14 3.05
N ASN A 29 -1.28 9.30 3.96
CA ASN A 29 -1.55 8.43 5.09
C ASN A 29 -2.82 7.58 4.93
N ARG A 30 -2.94 6.83 3.83
CA ARG A 30 -3.61 5.52 3.90
C ARG A 30 -2.68 4.58 4.67
N SER A 31 -2.88 4.46 5.99
CA SER A 31 -2.20 3.49 6.87
C SER A 31 -2.56 2.02 6.54
N GLY A 32 -2.34 1.63 5.28
CA GLY A 32 -2.58 0.32 4.70
C GLY A 32 -2.35 0.27 3.18
N CYS A 33 -2.02 1.40 2.52
CA CYS A 33 -1.90 1.48 1.07
C CYS A 33 -0.74 2.42 0.70
N HIS A 34 0.48 1.88 0.67
CA HIS A 34 1.67 2.37 -0.04
C HIS A 34 2.52 3.52 0.55
N ASP A 35 2.94 3.43 1.82
CA ASP A 35 4.13 4.17 2.31
C ASP A 35 5.43 3.56 1.72
N PHE A 36 5.66 3.78 0.43
CA PHE A 36 6.95 3.51 -0.19
C PHE A 36 7.94 4.59 0.23
N GLN A 37 9.14 4.15 0.60
CA GLN A 37 10.26 5.03 0.91
C GLN A 37 11.49 4.55 0.16
N VAL A 38 12.40 5.49 -0.14
CA VAL A 38 13.70 5.15 -0.70
C VAL A 38 14.39 4.13 0.20
N GLY A 39 14.90 3.05 -0.41
CA GLY A 39 15.51 1.91 0.27
C GLY A 39 14.54 0.76 0.60
N ASN A 40 13.23 0.93 0.42
CA ASN A 40 12.30 -0.19 0.58
C ASN A 40 12.51 -1.26 -0.49
N GLN A 41 12.40 -2.53 -0.11
CA GLN A 41 12.37 -3.64 -1.04
C GLN A 41 10.93 -3.90 -1.50
N VAL A 42 10.77 -4.15 -2.80
CA VAL A 42 9.46 -4.33 -3.43
C VAL A 42 9.48 -5.49 -4.41
N ASN A 43 8.35 -6.16 -4.52
CA ASN A 43 8.06 -7.21 -5.50
C ASN A 43 6.84 -6.82 -6.34
N ILE A 44 6.68 -7.50 -7.47
CA ILE A 44 5.46 -7.46 -8.28
C ILE A 44 4.73 -8.79 -8.06
N ASP A 45 3.58 -8.74 -7.41
CA ASP A 45 2.72 -9.90 -7.10
C ASP A 45 1.39 -9.82 -7.85
N LEU A 46 1.46 -9.44 -9.12
CA LEU A 46 0.31 -9.29 -10.01
C LEU A 46 0.61 -9.97 -11.34
N ASP A 47 -0.46 -10.41 -12.01
CA ASP A 47 -0.36 -10.97 -13.35
C ASP A 47 0.15 -9.93 -14.35
N LEU A 48 0.94 -10.40 -15.32
CA LEU A 48 1.58 -9.55 -16.34
C LEU A 48 0.60 -8.61 -17.06
N GLU A 49 -0.60 -9.09 -17.37
CA GLU A 49 -1.62 -8.29 -18.06
C GLU A 49 -2.10 -7.12 -17.20
N VAL A 50 -2.24 -7.34 -15.89
CA VAL A 50 -2.64 -6.31 -14.93
C VAL A 50 -1.53 -5.28 -14.78
N VAL A 51 -0.27 -5.72 -14.68
CA VAL A 51 0.90 -4.82 -14.60
C VAL A 51 0.98 -3.92 -15.83
N LYS A 52 0.83 -4.50 -17.03
CA LYS A 52 0.82 -3.72 -18.29
C LYS A 52 -0.29 -2.67 -18.30
N TYR A 53 -1.49 -3.04 -17.85
CA TYR A 53 -2.63 -2.13 -17.80
C TYR A 53 -2.39 -0.97 -16.82
N LEU A 54 -1.91 -1.26 -15.62
CA LEU A 54 -1.62 -0.25 -14.58
C LEU A 54 -0.48 0.69 -14.96
N GLN A 55 0.43 0.24 -15.84
CA GLN A 55 1.54 1.05 -16.33
C GLN A 55 1.15 2.10 -17.38
N HIS A 56 -0.07 2.07 -17.91
CA HIS A 56 -0.52 3.12 -18.84
C HIS A 56 -0.58 4.47 -18.13
N GLY A 57 0.28 5.41 -18.57
CA GLY A 57 0.41 6.73 -17.95
C GLY A 57 1.48 6.82 -16.85
N HIS A 58 2.14 5.71 -16.50
CA HIS A 58 3.06 5.59 -15.36
C HIS A 58 4.44 5.03 -15.77
N GLY A 59 4.93 5.44 -16.95
CA GLY A 59 6.18 4.95 -17.55
C GLY A 59 6.02 3.83 -18.59
N GLY A 60 4.84 3.20 -18.67
CA GLY A 60 4.54 2.16 -19.66
C GLY A 60 5.21 0.82 -19.37
N TRP A 61 5.10 -0.11 -20.32
CA TRP A 61 5.70 -1.45 -20.24
C TRP A 61 6.62 -1.69 -21.43
N THR A 62 7.79 -2.29 -21.19
CA THR A 62 8.72 -2.75 -22.24
C THR A 62 9.18 -4.18 -21.97
N ASP A 63 9.63 -4.91 -22.99
CA ASP A 63 10.11 -6.29 -22.83
C ASP A 63 11.34 -6.42 -21.92
N GLY A 64 12.09 -5.34 -21.68
CA GLY A 64 13.17 -5.34 -20.69
C GLY A 64 12.67 -5.54 -19.25
N MET A 65 11.42 -5.16 -18.97
CA MET A 65 10.83 -5.22 -17.63
C MET A 65 10.44 -6.63 -17.20
N PHE A 66 10.54 -7.64 -18.08
CA PHE A 66 10.31 -9.03 -17.68
C PHE A 66 11.23 -9.47 -16.53
N GLU A 67 12.42 -8.87 -16.39
CA GLU A 67 13.32 -9.11 -15.27
C GLU A 67 12.70 -8.76 -13.90
N CYS A 68 11.70 -7.88 -13.88
CA CYS A 68 11.06 -7.39 -12.67
C CYS A 68 10.06 -8.41 -12.10
N LEU A 69 9.53 -9.30 -12.95
CA LEU A 69 8.58 -10.32 -12.53
C LEU A 69 9.32 -11.41 -11.76
N GLY A 70 8.98 -11.57 -10.48
CA GLY A 70 9.62 -12.54 -9.59
C GLY A 70 11.00 -12.14 -9.06
N THR A 71 11.48 -10.93 -9.36
CA THR A 71 12.72 -10.40 -8.79
C THR A 71 12.41 -9.27 -7.82
N THR A 72 13.07 -9.26 -6.67
CA THR A 72 12.96 -8.16 -5.71
C THR A 72 13.81 -6.97 -6.15
N GLY A 73 13.15 -5.82 -6.27
CA GLY A 73 13.78 -4.54 -6.56
C GLY A 73 13.91 -3.67 -5.31
N THR A 74 14.69 -2.61 -5.40
CA THR A 74 14.83 -1.60 -4.34
C THR A 74 14.34 -0.25 -4.84
N VAL A 75 13.46 0.41 -4.08
CA VAL A 75 13.01 1.77 -4.37
C VAL A 75 14.20 2.72 -4.23
N ILE A 76 14.48 3.48 -5.28
CA ILE A 76 15.59 4.45 -5.30
C ILE A 76 15.10 5.89 -5.32
N GLU A 77 13.89 6.14 -5.82
CA GLU A 77 13.32 7.46 -6.00
C GLU A 77 11.80 7.36 -6.12
N ILE A 78 11.11 8.44 -5.77
CA ILE A 78 9.67 8.63 -5.96
C ILE A 78 9.55 9.96 -6.70
N ASP A 79 8.86 9.96 -7.84
CA ASP A 79 8.75 11.16 -8.67
C ASP A 79 7.61 12.09 -8.26
N GLU A 80 7.40 13.17 -9.02
CA GLU A 80 6.42 14.23 -8.72
C GLU A 80 4.97 13.78 -8.88
N ASP A 81 4.73 12.75 -9.71
CA ASP A 81 3.41 12.15 -9.94
C ASP A 81 3.18 10.92 -9.03
N PHE A 82 4.09 10.70 -8.06
CA PHE A 82 4.10 9.61 -7.10
C PHE A 82 4.32 8.21 -7.68
N ASP A 83 4.92 8.10 -8.86
CA ASP A 83 5.42 6.83 -9.36
C ASP A 83 6.73 6.45 -8.68
N ILE A 84 6.95 5.13 -8.60
CA ILE A 84 8.03 4.54 -7.82
C ILE A 84 9.14 4.07 -8.77
N VAL A 85 10.33 4.65 -8.63
CA VAL A 85 11.50 4.23 -9.39
C VAL A 85 12.22 3.13 -8.63
N VAL A 86 12.31 1.95 -9.24
CA VAL A 86 12.88 0.75 -8.63
C VAL A 86 14.13 0.32 -9.39
N ARG A 87 15.23 0.07 -8.67
CA ARG A 87 16.46 -0.53 -9.19
C ARG A 87 16.46 -2.03 -8.97
N TYR A 88 16.86 -2.78 -10.00
CA TYR A 88 17.03 -4.23 -9.97
C TYR A 88 18.50 -4.65 -9.94
N PRO A 89 18.82 -5.94 -9.64
CA PRO A 89 20.20 -6.44 -9.59
C PRO A 89 21.01 -6.25 -10.87
N SER A 90 20.34 -6.16 -12.03
CA SER A 90 20.93 -5.82 -13.32
C SER A 90 21.43 -4.38 -13.43
N ASN A 91 21.20 -3.55 -12.39
CA ASN A 91 21.32 -2.09 -12.38
C ASN A 91 20.34 -1.34 -13.28
N ASN A 92 19.41 -2.03 -13.95
CA ASN A 92 18.31 -1.37 -14.64
C ASN A 92 17.37 -0.69 -13.63
N LYS A 93 16.75 0.40 -14.09
CA LYS A 93 15.81 1.20 -13.32
C LYS A 93 14.51 1.28 -14.09
N TRP A 94 13.40 1.07 -13.39
CA TRP A 94 12.08 1.08 -13.98
C TRP A 94 11.13 1.86 -13.07
N THR A 95 10.29 2.69 -13.69
CA THR A 95 9.24 3.46 -13.02
C THR A 95 7.97 2.62 -12.99
N PHE A 96 7.32 2.56 -11.83
CA PHE A 96 6.10 1.78 -11.63
C PHE A 96 5.01 2.63 -10.97
N ASN A 97 3.79 2.42 -11.43
CA ASN A 97 2.60 2.71 -10.67
C ASN A 97 2.69 2.02 -9.28
N PRO A 98 2.46 2.73 -8.17
CA PRO A 98 2.46 2.15 -6.82
C PRO A 98 1.58 0.91 -6.66
N GLY A 99 0.46 0.86 -7.40
CA GLY A 99 -0.46 -0.28 -7.40
C GLY A 99 0.11 -1.56 -7.99
N CYS A 100 1.21 -1.49 -8.76
CA CYS A 100 1.94 -2.66 -9.26
C CYS A 100 2.85 -3.31 -8.20
N LEU A 101 3.16 -2.57 -7.13
CA LEU A 101 4.22 -2.94 -6.20
C LEU A 101 3.66 -3.42 -4.86
N THR A 102 4.26 -4.49 -4.36
CA THR A 102 4.05 -5.00 -3.00
C THR A 102 5.32 -4.81 -2.20
N LYS A 103 5.24 -4.07 -1.10
CA LYS A 103 6.37 -3.87 -0.18
C LYS A 103 6.71 -5.20 0.48
N VAL A 104 7.99 -5.59 0.38
CA VAL A 104 8.50 -6.73 1.13
C VAL A 104 8.68 -6.26 2.58
N GLY A 105 7.78 -6.68 3.46
CA GLY A 105 7.99 -6.49 4.89
C GLY A 105 9.20 -7.30 5.33
N ASN A 106 10.02 -6.77 6.25
CA ASN A 106 10.80 -7.66 7.10
C ASN A 106 9.78 -8.49 7.88
N THR A 107 9.47 -9.69 7.40
CA THR A 107 8.88 -10.72 8.22
C THR A 107 9.92 -11.08 9.27
N SER A 108 9.99 -10.28 10.34
CA SER A 108 10.31 -10.84 11.64
C SER A 108 9.30 -11.97 11.83
N ASN A 109 9.84 -13.17 11.85
CA ASN A 109 9.12 -14.41 11.96
C ASN A 109 8.52 -14.49 13.38
N ASP A 110 7.44 -13.75 13.66
CA ASP A 110 6.71 -13.84 14.93
C ASP A 110 5.81 -15.08 14.91
N ASN A 111 6.43 -16.26 14.82
CA ASN A 111 5.85 -17.50 15.29
C ASN A 111 6.01 -17.54 16.81
N ASN A 112 5.20 -16.77 17.55
CA ASN A 112 5.03 -17.00 18.99
C ASN A 112 3.78 -17.85 19.21
N ASP A 113 3.92 -19.13 18.89
CA ASP A 113 3.08 -20.18 19.44
C ASP A 113 3.57 -20.43 20.89
N SER A 114 2.93 -19.78 21.85
CA SER A 114 3.07 -20.07 23.28
C SER A 114 1.70 -20.09 23.94
N ASN A 115 0.96 -21.16 23.68
CA ASN A 115 0.28 -21.98 24.68
C ASN A 115 -0.08 -21.28 26.01
N GLY A 116 -1.21 -20.57 26.03
CA GLY A 116 -1.87 -20.13 27.26
C GLY A 116 -2.69 -21.27 27.87
N SER A 117 -2.00 -22.27 28.45
CA SER A 117 -2.63 -23.24 29.36
C SER A 117 -1.94 -23.16 30.72
N SER A 118 -2.60 -22.55 31.68
CA SER A 118 -2.29 -22.70 33.11
C SER A 118 -3.61 -22.66 33.87
N ASN A 119 -4.09 -23.86 34.16
CA ASN A 119 -5.08 -24.12 35.20
C ASN A 119 -4.40 -23.90 36.55
N ASP A 120 -4.83 -22.89 37.31
CA ASP A 120 -4.52 -22.85 38.74
C ASP A 120 -5.81 -23.06 39.55
N THR A 121 -6.05 -24.34 39.82
CA THR A 121 -6.85 -24.84 40.94
C THR A 121 -6.03 -24.81 42.22
N ASN A 122 -6.62 -24.27 43.30
CA ASN A 122 -6.36 -24.56 44.72
C ASN A 122 -4.99 -24.19 45.32
N ASN A 123 -4.99 -23.38 46.41
CA ASN A 123 -4.71 -23.85 47.78
C ASN A 123 -4.49 -22.68 48.77
N ILE A 124 -5.09 -22.84 49.96
CA ILE A 124 -5.04 -22.05 51.23
C ILE A 124 -6.14 -21.00 51.41
#